data_AF-A0A9P4JVU2-F1
#
_entry.id   AF-A0A9P4JVU2-F1
#
_cell.length_a   1.000
_cell.length_b   1.000
_cell.length_c   1.000
_cell.angle_alpha   90.00
_cell.angle_beta   90.00
_cell.angle_gamma   90.00
#
_symmetry.space_group_name_H-M   'P 1'
#
loop_
_entity.id
_entity.type
_entity.pdbx_description
1 polymer ?
#
loop_
_entity_poly.entity_id
_entity_poly.type
_entity_poly.pdbx_seq_one_letter_code
_entity_poly.pdbx_strand_id
1 'polypeptide(L)'
;MAPRKEKAEKVRANEAAAAVLNYLRKQNRPYSATDVSANLHNKVTKAAAAKILKDLHERSEIEGRPAGKQIVYHALQCPDSIIPSQIADLDATISSLRTQTADLQAATKTLRIALSSLNSTLSTSDLIASIQCLGIEKKEIVDRLASFKAGKAKNITKKEKNDVESEWTKWAAIAKRREKIAGEIWKLIEDVLPEGQKKGDVRALLGFEDYGE
;
A
#
# COMPACT_ATOMS: atom_id res chain seq x y z
N MET A 1 19.03 -5.96 28.19
CA MET A 1 19.63 -7.29 27.91
C MET A 1 20.22 -7.26 26.51
N ALA A 2 21.54 -7.41 26.37
CA ALA A 2 22.18 -7.52 25.06
C ALA A 2 21.83 -8.88 24.42
N PRO A 3 21.56 -8.95 23.11
CA PRO A 3 21.16 -10.19 22.47
C PRO A 3 22.35 -11.17 22.46
N ARG A 4 22.12 -12.41 22.93
CA ARG A 4 23.10 -13.50 22.86
C ARG A 4 23.34 -13.83 21.39
N LYS A 5 24.58 -13.64 20.91
CA LYS A 5 25.04 -14.20 19.63
C LYS A 5 24.84 -15.71 19.66
N GLU A 6 23.99 -16.23 18.79
CA GLU A 6 23.84 -17.65 18.52
C GLU A 6 25.22 -18.22 18.16
N LYS A 7 25.64 -19.28 18.88
CA LYS A 7 26.90 -19.96 18.62
C LYS A 7 26.68 -20.87 17.40
N ALA A 8 27.30 -20.50 16.28
CA ALA A 8 27.36 -21.36 15.11
C ALA A 8 27.90 -22.74 15.47
N GLU A 9 27.24 -23.77 14.97
CA GLU A 9 27.58 -25.18 15.20
C GLU A 9 29.00 -25.47 14.72
N LYS A 10 29.82 -26.06 15.59
CA LYS A 10 31.24 -26.31 15.31
C LYS A 10 31.36 -27.49 14.35
N VAL A 11 31.91 -27.24 13.17
CA VAL A 11 32.14 -28.24 12.13
C VAL A 11 33.18 -29.28 12.59
N ARG A 12 33.00 -30.56 12.23
CA ARG A 12 33.97 -31.63 12.54
C ARG A 12 35.32 -31.35 11.88
N ALA A 13 36.43 -31.78 12.47
CA ALA A 13 37.78 -31.36 12.07
C ALA A 13 38.11 -31.58 10.57
N ASN A 14 37.68 -32.70 9.98
CA ASN A 14 37.91 -32.99 8.55
C ASN A 14 37.04 -32.12 7.62
N GLU A 15 35.79 -31.89 8.01
CA GLU A 15 34.87 -31.00 7.28
C GLU A 15 35.34 -29.54 7.36
N ALA A 16 35.94 -29.15 8.49
CA ALA A 16 36.51 -27.81 8.68
C ALA A 16 37.73 -27.58 7.76
N ALA A 17 38.60 -28.58 7.58
CA ALA A 17 39.73 -28.50 6.66
C ALA A 17 39.29 -28.37 5.20
N ALA A 18 38.32 -29.20 4.79
CA ALA A 18 37.74 -29.12 3.45
C ALA A 18 37.04 -27.77 3.19
N ALA A 19 36.32 -27.24 4.19
CA ALA A 19 35.67 -25.93 4.08
C ALA A 19 36.67 -24.79 3.89
N VAL A 20 37.79 -24.79 4.62
CA VAL A 20 38.85 -23.79 4.49
C VAL A 20 39.53 -23.88 3.11
N LEU A 21 39.87 -25.09 2.66
CA LEU A 21 40.50 -25.29 1.35
C LEU A 21 39.57 -24.85 0.19
N ASN A 22 38.31 -25.27 0.24
CA ASN A 22 37.30 -24.89 -0.76
C ASN A 22 37.07 -23.37 -0.77
N TYR A 23 37.07 -22.74 0.40
CA TYR A 23 36.95 -21.29 0.50
C TYR A 23 38.13 -20.57 -0.16
N LEU A 24 39.37 -20.99 0.12
CA LEU A 24 40.57 -20.40 -0.49
C LEU A 24 40.59 -20.59 -2.01
N ARG A 25 40.20 -21.76 -2.51
CA ARG A 25 40.10 -22.02 -3.96
C ARG A 25 39.02 -21.19 -4.64
N LYS A 26 37.83 -21.09 -4.03
CA LYS A 26 36.70 -20.34 -4.59
C LYS A 26 36.98 -18.84 -4.65
N GLN A 27 37.57 -18.28 -3.60
CA GLN A 27 37.86 -16.85 -3.56
C GLN A 27 39.16 -16.49 -4.29
N ASN A 28 40.10 -17.44 -4.39
CA ASN A 28 41.43 -17.28 -4.98
C ASN A 28 42.14 -15.97 -4.55
N ARG A 29 41.97 -15.60 -3.27
CA ARG A 29 42.54 -14.41 -2.64
C ARG A 29 43.40 -14.82 -1.44
N PRO A 30 44.48 -14.07 -1.15
CA PRO A 30 45.33 -14.33 0.01
C PRO A 30 44.64 -13.90 1.31
N TYR A 31 44.59 -14.78 2.31
CA TYR A 31 43.93 -14.54 3.60
C TYR A 31 44.76 -14.99 4.80
N SER A 32 44.65 -14.29 5.93
CA SER A 32 45.22 -14.74 7.21
C SER A 32 44.27 -15.71 7.94
N ALA A 33 44.77 -16.41 8.96
CA ALA A 33 43.95 -17.26 9.83
C ALA A 33 42.80 -16.50 10.53
N THR A 34 43.00 -15.20 10.80
CA THR A 34 41.95 -14.34 11.37
C THR A 34 40.86 -14.08 10.34
N ASP A 35 41.24 -13.77 9.11
CA ASP A 35 40.31 -13.46 8.02
C ASP A 35 39.50 -14.70 7.62
N VAL A 36 40.14 -15.87 7.53
CA VAL A 36 39.46 -17.14 7.23
C VAL A 36 38.41 -17.46 8.30
N SER A 37 38.75 -17.31 9.59
CA SER A 37 37.79 -17.52 10.69
C SER A 37 36.61 -16.55 10.62
N ALA A 38 36.87 -15.28 10.29
CA ALA A 38 35.84 -14.25 10.18
C ALA A 38 34.92 -14.48 8.98
N ASN A 39 35.50 -14.76 7.81
CA ASN A 39 34.78 -14.98 6.55
C ASN A 39 33.95 -16.28 6.56
N LEU A 40 34.37 -17.29 7.31
CA LEU A 40 33.59 -18.50 7.56
C LEU A 40 32.59 -18.33 8.72
N HIS A 41 32.30 -17.10 9.14
CA HIS A 41 31.36 -16.76 10.23
C HIS A 41 31.64 -17.52 11.54
N ASN A 42 32.91 -17.72 11.89
CA ASN A 42 33.36 -18.49 13.05
C ASN A 42 32.92 -19.95 13.11
N LYS A 43 32.48 -20.55 11.98
CA LYS A 43 32.28 -22.01 11.87
C LYS A 43 33.59 -22.78 12.14
N VAL A 44 34.71 -22.16 11.77
CA VAL A 44 36.07 -22.56 12.16
C VAL A 44 36.64 -21.45 13.03
N THR A 45 37.10 -21.76 14.23
CA THR A 45 37.68 -20.75 15.14
C THR A 45 39.06 -20.32 14.63
N LYS A 46 39.52 -19.12 15.02
CA LYS A 46 40.86 -18.61 14.65
C LYS A 46 41.99 -19.62 14.94
N ALA A 47 41.95 -20.27 16.10
CA ALA A 47 42.97 -21.26 16.47
C ALA A 47 42.89 -22.52 15.59
N ALA A 48 41.69 -23.01 15.30
CA ALA A 48 41.49 -24.14 14.40
C ALA A 48 41.88 -23.80 12.96
N ALA A 49 41.54 -22.59 12.47
CA ALA A 49 41.92 -22.11 11.15
C ALA A 49 43.45 -21.97 11.02
N ALA A 50 44.13 -21.44 12.03
CA ALA A 50 45.59 -21.36 12.03
C ALA A 50 46.26 -22.74 11.94
N LYS A 51 45.73 -23.74 12.67
CA LYS A 51 46.23 -25.11 12.60
C LYS A 51 45.96 -25.73 11.22
N ILE A 52 44.72 -25.65 10.74
CA ILE A 52 44.31 -26.19 9.44
C ILE A 52 45.12 -25.59 8.30
N LEU A 53 45.34 -24.27 8.30
CA LEU A 53 46.12 -23.59 7.26
C LEU A 53 47.59 -24.02 7.29
N LYS A 54 48.16 -24.21 8.49
CA LYS A 54 49.51 -24.75 8.63
C LYS A 54 49.59 -26.18 8.09
N ASP A 55 48.65 -27.05 8.49
CA ASP A 55 48.59 -28.45 8.04
C ASP A 55 48.35 -28.57 6.52
N LEU A 56 47.57 -27.67 5.92
CA LEU A 56 47.35 -27.61 4.46
C LEU A 56 48.59 -27.10 3.71
N HIS A 57 49.34 -26.18 4.33
CA HIS A 57 50.59 -25.68 3.77
C HIS A 57 51.70 -26.73 3.82
N GLU A 58 51.81 -27.47 4.93
CA GLU A 58 52.76 -28.59 5.08
C GLU A 58 52.49 -29.70 4.05
N ARG A 59 51.20 -29.95 3.74
CA ARG A 59 50.78 -30.88 2.67
C ARG A 59 50.94 -30.32 1.26
N SER A 60 51.45 -29.10 1.10
CA SER A 60 51.60 -28.43 -0.20
C SER A 60 50.30 -28.34 -1.00
N GLU A 61 49.15 -28.22 -0.32
CA GLU A 61 47.86 -27.98 -0.96
C GLU A 61 47.57 -26.48 -1.13
N ILE A 62 48.23 -25.65 -0.32
CA ILE A 62 48.19 -24.18 -0.33
C ILE A 62 49.59 -23.62 -0.05
N GLU A 63 49.82 -22.38 -0.46
CA GLU A 63 51.07 -21.67 -0.19
C GLU A 63 50.84 -20.61 0.89
N GLY A 64 51.75 -20.55 1.86
CA GLY A 64 51.75 -19.58 2.95
C GLY A 64 52.98 -18.69 2.85
N ARG A 65 52.80 -17.37 2.87
CA ARG A 65 53.90 -16.40 2.90
C ARG A 65 53.83 -15.52 4.14
N PRO A 66 54.98 -15.24 4.79
CA PRO A 66 55.03 -14.33 5.91
C PRO A 66 54.74 -12.90 5.44
N ALA A 67 53.82 -12.22 6.10
CA ALA A 67 53.46 -10.82 5.89
C ALA A 67 53.54 -10.09 7.24
N GLY A 68 54.73 -9.59 7.57
CA GLY A 68 55.00 -8.94 8.84
C GLY A 68 54.82 -9.91 10.03
N LYS A 69 53.87 -9.61 10.91
CA LYS A 69 53.60 -10.42 12.13
C LYS A 69 52.67 -11.61 11.90
N GLN A 70 52.13 -11.78 10.69
CA GLN A 70 51.15 -12.83 10.36
C GLN A 70 51.60 -13.61 9.13
N ILE A 71 51.07 -14.82 8.95
CA ILE A 71 51.23 -15.61 7.73
C ILE A 71 49.93 -15.52 6.93
N VAL A 72 50.07 -15.26 5.64
CA VAL A 72 48.95 -15.15 4.70
C VAL A 72 49.01 -16.35 3.76
N TYR A 73 47.89 -17.04 3.61
CA TYR A 73 47.78 -18.26 2.83
C TYR A 73 46.92 -18.02 1.58
N HIS A 74 47.30 -18.62 0.47
CA HIS A 74 46.54 -18.61 -0.78
C HIS A 74 46.52 -19.99 -1.43
N ALA A 75 45.51 -20.22 -2.28
CA ALA A 75 45.48 -21.42 -3.10
C ALA A 75 46.64 -21.41 -4.10
N LEU A 76 47.14 -22.60 -4.44
CA LEU A 76 48.15 -22.75 -5.49
C LEU A 76 47.60 -22.28 -6.84
N GLN A 77 48.37 -21.48 -7.54
CA GLN A 77 48.04 -20.99 -8.88
C GLN A 77 48.93 -21.72 -9.89
N CYS A 78 48.34 -22.27 -10.95
CA CYS A 78 49.10 -22.92 -12.03
C CYS A 78 49.48 -21.86 -13.08
N PRO A 79 50.78 -21.56 -13.28
CA PRO A 79 51.22 -20.53 -14.23
C PRO A 79 51.04 -20.95 -15.71
N ASP A 80 50.99 -22.24 -16.01
CA ASP A 80 51.07 -22.76 -17.38
C ASP A 80 49.70 -23.07 -18.03
N SER A 81 48.60 -22.61 -17.45
CA SER A 81 47.29 -23.15 -17.79
C SER A 81 46.62 -22.54 -19.03
N ILE A 82 47.11 -21.43 -19.62
CA ILE A 82 46.35 -20.73 -20.68
C ILE A 82 47.28 -20.18 -21.78
N ILE A 83 46.98 -20.56 -23.02
CA ILE A 83 47.67 -20.07 -24.23
C ILE A 83 47.05 -18.73 -24.64
N PRO A 84 47.81 -17.72 -25.12
CA PRO A 84 47.26 -16.41 -25.49
C PRO A 84 46.06 -16.44 -26.47
N SER A 85 46.00 -17.43 -27.36
CA SER A 85 44.86 -17.63 -28.25
C SER A 85 43.56 -17.98 -27.51
N GLN A 86 43.63 -18.79 -26.46
CA GLN A 86 42.47 -19.16 -25.64
C GLN A 86 41.93 -17.95 -24.86
N ILE A 87 42.80 -17.01 -24.48
CA ILE A 87 42.38 -15.76 -23.82
C ILE A 87 41.55 -14.92 -24.78
N ALA A 88 42.00 -14.76 -26.03
CA ALA A 88 41.27 -14.01 -27.05
C ALA A 88 39.89 -14.62 -27.35
N ASP A 89 39.80 -15.95 -27.44
CA ASP A 89 38.52 -16.65 -27.64
C ASP A 89 37.56 -16.46 -26.45
N LEU A 90 38.09 -16.49 -25.22
CA LEU A 90 37.33 -16.22 -24.01
C LEU A 90 36.85 -14.76 -23.96
N ASP A 91 37.68 -13.79 -24.32
CA ASP A 91 37.31 -12.37 -24.37
C ASP A 91 36.23 -12.10 -25.43
N ALA A 92 36.32 -12.75 -26.59
CA ALA A 92 35.28 -12.71 -27.62
C ALA A 92 33.95 -13.29 -27.09
N THR A 93 34.02 -14.42 -26.38
CA THR A 93 32.85 -15.05 -25.76
C THR A 93 32.24 -14.17 -24.67
N ILE A 94 33.05 -13.59 -23.79
CA ILE A 94 32.61 -12.66 -22.74
C ILE A 94 31.91 -11.45 -23.36
N SER A 95 32.49 -10.88 -24.42
CA SER A 95 31.93 -9.74 -25.12
C SER A 95 30.58 -10.09 -25.76
N SER A 96 30.49 -11.24 -26.43
CA SER A 96 29.23 -11.73 -27.02
C SER A 96 28.15 -11.94 -25.96
N LEU A 97 28.47 -12.62 -24.86
CA LEU A 97 27.54 -12.87 -23.76
C LEU A 97 27.08 -11.58 -23.08
N ARG A 98 27.96 -10.58 -22.94
CA ARG A 98 27.61 -9.25 -22.41
C ARG A 98 26.59 -8.54 -23.30
N THR A 99 26.82 -8.55 -24.61
CA THR A 99 25.88 -7.97 -25.57
C THR A 99 24.52 -8.67 -25.52
N GLN A 100 24.50 -10.01 -25.59
CA GLN A 100 23.26 -10.80 -25.50
C GLN A 100 22.51 -10.54 -24.18
N THR A 101 23.24 -10.43 -23.06
CA THR A 101 22.64 -10.11 -21.76
C THR A 101 21.99 -8.73 -21.76
N ALA A 102 22.66 -7.72 -22.34
CA ALA A 102 22.13 -6.37 -22.44
C ALA A 102 20.86 -6.34 -23.32
N ASP A 103 20.87 -7.03 -24.46
CA ASP A 103 19.74 -7.11 -25.37
C ASP A 103 18.53 -7.80 -24.73
N LEU A 104 18.74 -8.94 -24.06
CA LEU A 104 17.68 -9.65 -23.34
C LEU A 104 17.12 -8.84 -22.17
N GLN A 105 17.96 -8.07 -21.47
CA GLN A 105 17.51 -7.16 -20.42
C GLN A 105 16.65 -6.02 -21.00
N ALA A 106 17.02 -5.47 -22.15
CA ALA A 106 16.24 -4.45 -22.83
C ALA A 106 14.89 -5.02 -23.31
N ALA A 107 14.88 -6.19 -23.95
CA ALA A 107 13.66 -6.87 -24.38
C ALA A 107 12.72 -7.17 -23.20
N THR A 108 13.27 -7.62 -22.07
CA THR A 108 12.50 -7.88 -20.84
C THR A 108 11.83 -6.61 -20.30
N LYS A 109 12.54 -5.47 -20.32
CA LYS A 109 11.96 -4.18 -19.90
C LYS A 109 10.81 -3.78 -20.80
N THR A 110 10.98 -3.87 -22.13
CA THR A 110 9.94 -3.54 -23.10
C THR A 110 8.71 -4.43 -22.93
N LEU A 111 8.90 -5.75 -22.79
CA LEU A 111 7.79 -6.70 -22.59
C LEU A 111 7.05 -6.45 -21.27
N ARG A 112 7.76 -6.08 -20.19
CA ARG A 112 7.12 -5.72 -18.92
C ARG A 112 6.26 -4.46 -19.04
N ILE A 113 6.73 -3.44 -19.76
CA ILE A 113 5.97 -2.22 -20.03
C ILE A 113 4.71 -2.55 -20.83
N ALA A 114 4.85 -3.33 -21.92
CA ALA A 114 3.73 -3.76 -22.74
C ALA A 114 2.69 -4.57 -21.94
N LEU A 115 3.13 -5.51 -21.12
CA LEU A 115 2.27 -6.31 -20.25
C LEU A 115 1.55 -5.44 -19.23
N SER A 116 2.26 -4.51 -18.58
CA SER A 116 1.65 -3.57 -17.63
C SER A 116 0.60 -2.68 -18.30
N SER A 117 0.84 -2.24 -19.53
CA SER A 117 -0.11 -1.43 -20.30
C SER A 117 -1.32 -2.24 -20.77
N LEU A 118 -1.16 -3.53 -21.03
CA LEU A 118 -2.28 -4.39 -21.41
C LEU A 118 -3.16 -4.70 -20.19
N ASN A 119 -2.54 -4.98 -19.05
CA ASN A 119 -3.21 -5.30 -17.79
C ASN A 119 -3.76 -4.06 -17.05
N SER A 120 -3.44 -2.84 -17.46
CA SER A 120 -4.06 -1.64 -16.90
C SER A 120 -5.48 -1.41 -17.42
N THR A 121 -5.91 -2.19 -18.41
CA THR A 121 -7.27 -2.17 -18.95
C THR A 121 -8.03 -3.42 -18.52
N LEU A 122 -9.34 -3.29 -18.32
CA LEU A 122 -10.22 -4.43 -18.04
C LEU A 122 -10.13 -5.43 -19.20
N SER A 123 -10.15 -6.73 -18.88
CA SER A 123 -10.16 -7.74 -19.93
C SER A 123 -11.44 -7.63 -20.77
N THR A 124 -11.40 -8.08 -22.02
CA THR A 124 -12.59 -8.05 -22.90
C THR A 124 -13.77 -8.80 -22.29
N SER A 125 -13.53 -9.91 -21.57
CA SER A 125 -14.58 -10.64 -20.85
C SER A 125 -15.19 -9.81 -19.71
N ASP A 126 -14.35 -9.10 -18.95
CA ASP A 126 -14.82 -8.24 -17.86
C ASP A 126 -15.60 -7.04 -18.40
N LEU A 127 -15.19 -6.47 -19.54
CA LEU A 127 -15.93 -5.40 -20.22
C LEU A 127 -17.31 -5.88 -20.66
N ILE A 128 -17.41 -7.07 -21.24
CA ILE A 128 -18.70 -7.65 -21.65
C ILE A 128 -19.61 -7.85 -20.42
N ALA A 129 -19.08 -8.42 -19.34
CA ALA A 129 -19.84 -8.60 -18.11
C ALA A 129 -20.31 -7.26 -17.52
N SER A 130 -19.43 -6.25 -17.50
CA SER A 130 -19.76 -4.90 -17.01
C SER A 130 -20.85 -4.24 -17.85
N ILE A 131 -20.79 -4.35 -19.18
CA ILE A 131 -21.83 -3.84 -20.08
C ILE A 131 -23.18 -4.52 -19.81
N GLN A 132 -23.19 -5.84 -19.59
CA GLN A 132 -24.42 -6.57 -19.28
C GLN A 132 -25.01 -6.11 -17.94
N CYS A 133 -24.19 -6.01 -16.88
CA CYS A 133 -24.63 -5.53 -15.57
C CYS A 133 -25.19 -4.11 -15.63
N LEU A 134 -24.47 -3.18 -16.28
CA LEU A 134 -24.93 -1.79 -16.46
C LEU A 134 -26.21 -1.72 -17.31
N GLY A 135 -26.37 -2.63 -18.28
CA GLY A 135 -27.59 -2.75 -19.08
C GLY A 135 -28.81 -3.14 -18.23
N ILE A 136 -28.63 -4.10 -17.31
CA ILE A 136 -29.66 -4.52 -16.35
C ILE A 136 -29.99 -3.37 -15.40
N GLU A 137 -28.99 -2.75 -14.78
CA GLU A 137 -29.18 -1.64 -13.84
C GLU A 137 -29.90 -0.45 -14.51
N LYS A 138 -29.49 -0.11 -15.73
CA LYS A 138 -30.17 0.93 -16.52
C LYS A 138 -31.65 0.60 -16.72
N LYS A 139 -31.97 -0.66 -17.05
CA LYS A 139 -33.35 -1.09 -17.25
C LYS A 139 -34.15 -0.96 -15.95
N GLU A 140 -33.61 -1.42 -14.83
CA GLU A 140 -34.25 -1.32 -13.52
C GLU A 140 -34.51 0.14 -13.11
N ILE A 141 -33.53 1.02 -13.30
CA ILE A 141 -33.67 2.46 -13.02
C ILE A 141 -34.76 3.08 -13.91
N VAL A 142 -34.78 2.75 -15.20
CA VAL A 142 -35.77 3.27 -16.14
C VAL A 142 -37.18 2.77 -15.79
N ASP A 143 -37.34 1.49 -15.45
CA ASP A 143 -38.62 0.90 -15.06
C ASP A 143 -39.13 1.52 -13.75
N ARG A 144 -38.26 1.71 -12.77
CA ARG A 144 -38.57 2.41 -11.52
C ARG A 144 -38.96 3.86 -11.78
N LEU A 145 -38.25 4.56 -12.65
CA LEU A 145 -38.57 5.94 -13.02
C LEU A 145 -39.91 6.03 -13.77
N ALA A 146 -40.22 5.07 -14.63
CA ALA A 146 -41.52 4.96 -15.29
C ALA A 146 -42.66 4.76 -14.27
N SER A 147 -42.46 3.93 -13.24
CA SER A 147 -43.44 3.75 -12.16
C SER A 147 -43.72 5.05 -11.39
N PHE A 148 -42.67 5.84 -11.11
CA PHE A 148 -42.83 7.15 -10.46
C PHE A 148 -43.54 8.17 -11.35
N LYS A 149 -43.32 8.11 -12.67
CA LYS A 149 -44.03 8.96 -13.64
C LYS A 149 -45.49 8.56 -13.85
N ALA A 150 -45.80 7.27 -13.76
CA ALA A 150 -47.17 6.76 -13.93
C ALA A 150 -48.04 6.96 -12.68
N GLY A 151 -47.43 7.11 -11.50
CA GLY A 151 -48.14 7.43 -10.27
C GLY A 151 -48.85 8.79 -10.33
N LYS A 152 -49.95 8.94 -9.57
CA LYS A 152 -50.70 10.21 -9.44
C LYS A 152 -49.92 11.32 -8.69
N ALA A 153 -48.73 11.02 -8.18
CA ALA A 153 -47.90 11.99 -7.47
C ALA A 153 -47.24 12.96 -8.47
N LYS A 154 -47.56 14.26 -8.36
CA LYS A 154 -46.90 15.30 -9.14
C LYS A 154 -45.42 15.34 -8.75
N ASN A 155 -44.53 15.19 -9.73
CA ASN A 155 -43.09 15.34 -9.52
C ASN A 155 -42.79 16.81 -9.23
N ILE A 156 -42.50 17.12 -7.97
CA ILE A 156 -42.14 18.47 -7.50
C ILE A 156 -40.61 18.55 -7.45
N THR A 157 -40.05 19.60 -8.05
CA THR A 157 -38.62 19.84 -8.01
C THR A 157 -38.20 20.32 -6.62
N LYS A 158 -36.97 20.00 -6.18
CA LYS A 158 -36.44 20.49 -4.89
C LYS A 158 -36.55 22.02 -4.74
N LYS A 159 -36.39 22.76 -5.84
CA LYS A 159 -36.57 24.21 -5.88
C LYS A 159 -38.00 24.63 -5.56
N GLU A 160 -38.98 24.07 -6.26
CA GLU A 160 -40.41 24.35 -6.05
C GLU A 160 -40.85 24.02 -4.61
N LYS A 161 -40.36 22.90 -4.06
CA LYS A 161 -40.61 22.54 -2.66
C LYS A 161 -40.07 23.60 -1.71
N ASN A 162 -38.81 24.02 -1.90
CA ASN A 162 -38.17 25.00 -1.04
C ASN A 162 -38.87 26.38 -1.13
N ASP A 163 -39.32 26.77 -2.32
CA ASP A 163 -40.03 28.03 -2.53
C ASP A 163 -41.34 28.03 -1.72
N VAL A 164 -42.15 26.97 -1.84
CA VAL A 164 -43.40 26.79 -1.07
C VAL A 164 -43.14 26.74 0.44
N GLU A 165 -42.11 26.02 0.88
CA GLU A 165 -41.73 25.92 2.29
C GLU A 165 -41.29 27.28 2.86
N SER A 166 -40.60 28.09 2.05
CA SER A 166 -40.22 29.45 2.42
C SER A 166 -41.44 30.37 2.56
N GLU A 167 -42.43 30.25 1.66
CA GLU A 167 -43.68 31.00 1.74
C GLU A 167 -44.49 30.58 2.95
N TRP A 168 -44.65 29.28 3.18
CA TRP A 168 -45.35 28.76 4.34
C TRP A 168 -44.72 29.27 5.64
N THR A 169 -43.39 29.23 5.74
CA THR A 169 -42.66 29.71 6.92
C THR A 169 -42.89 31.21 7.14
N LYS A 170 -42.86 32.02 6.07
CA LYS A 170 -43.14 33.46 6.14
C LYS A 170 -44.56 33.74 6.65
N TRP A 171 -45.56 33.08 6.06
CA TRP A 171 -46.96 33.29 6.41
C TRP A 171 -47.30 32.76 7.81
N ALA A 172 -46.75 31.61 8.22
CA ALA A 172 -46.89 31.09 9.58
C ALA A 172 -46.31 32.05 10.63
N ALA A 173 -45.13 32.65 10.36
CA ALA A 173 -44.54 33.65 11.24
C ALA A 173 -45.35 34.95 11.32
N ILE A 174 -46.04 35.34 10.24
CA ILE A 174 -46.96 36.48 10.23
C ILE A 174 -48.22 36.15 11.03
N ALA A 175 -48.83 34.98 10.81
CA ALA A 175 -50.02 34.53 11.53
C ALA A 175 -49.76 34.51 13.04
N LYS A 176 -48.66 33.90 13.49
CA LYS A 176 -48.29 33.85 14.92
C LYS A 176 -48.06 35.24 15.53
N ARG A 177 -47.47 36.18 14.78
CA ARG A 177 -47.32 37.56 15.23
C ARG A 177 -48.66 38.27 15.36
N ARG A 178 -49.57 38.08 14.41
CA ARG A 178 -50.91 38.65 14.43
C ARG A 178 -51.75 38.09 15.58
N GLU A 179 -51.68 36.79 15.80
CA GLU A 179 -52.31 36.11 16.93
C GLU A 179 -51.83 36.69 18.27
N LYS A 180 -50.51 36.87 18.42
CA LYS A 180 -49.95 37.50 19.62
C LYS A 180 -50.48 38.92 19.84
N ILE A 181 -50.50 39.75 18.78
CA ILE A 181 -51.04 41.12 18.85
C ILE A 181 -52.53 41.11 19.22
N ALA A 182 -53.32 40.23 18.60
CA ALA A 182 -54.74 40.09 18.90
C ALA A 182 -54.97 39.67 20.37
N GLY A 183 -54.16 38.74 20.88
CA GLY A 183 -54.19 38.33 22.28
C GLY A 183 -53.78 39.44 23.26
N GLU A 184 -52.77 40.25 22.91
CA GLU A 184 -52.36 41.42 23.72
C GLU A 184 -53.44 42.51 23.75
N ILE A 185 -54.04 42.83 22.60
CA ILE A 185 -55.14 43.81 22.52
C ILE A 185 -56.36 43.30 23.32
N TRP A 186 -56.69 42.02 23.19
CA TRP A 186 -57.79 41.44 23.96
C TRP A 186 -57.57 41.56 25.47
N LYS A 187 -56.36 41.29 25.97
CA LYS A 187 -56.02 41.47 27.39
C LYS A 187 -56.22 42.92 27.86
N LEU A 188 -55.80 43.90 27.07
CA LEU A 188 -56.01 45.32 27.39
C LEU A 188 -57.49 45.69 27.48
N ILE A 189 -58.33 45.11 26.61
CA ILE A 189 -59.79 45.30 26.67
C ILE A 189 -60.35 44.60 27.92
N GLU A 190 -59.86 43.40 28.22
CA GLU A 190 -60.27 42.61 29.39
C GLU A 190 -60.02 43.34 30.71
N ASP A 191 -58.91 44.06 30.82
CA ASP A 191 -58.49 44.80 32.02
C ASP A 191 -59.39 46.01 32.33
N VAL A 192 -60.14 46.53 31.35
CA VAL A 192 -60.98 47.74 31.48
C VAL A 192 -62.49 47.41 31.49
N LEU A 193 -62.84 46.12 31.48
CA LEU A 193 -64.24 45.67 31.47
C LEU A 193 -64.95 45.93 32.83
N PRO A 194 -66.19 46.47 32.82
CA PRO A 194 -66.98 46.66 34.04
C PRO A 194 -67.31 45.34 34.76
N GLU A 195 -67.30 45.34 36.10
CA GLU A 195 -67.67 44.18 36.92
C GLU A 195 -69.13 43.77 36.63
N GLY A 196 -69.31 42.60 36.00
CA GLY A 196 -70.63 42.04 35.64
C GLY A 196 -70.79 41.61 34.18
N GLN A 197 -69.87 41.98 33.28
CA GLN A 197 -69.89 41.52 31.88
C GLN A 197 -69.19 40.16 31.71
N LYS A 198 -69.82 39.25 30.96
CA LYS A 198 -69.22 37.97 30.58
C LYS A 198 -68.18 38.17 29.49
N LYS A 199 -66.92 37.93 29.82
CA LYS A 199 -65.74 38.14 28.96
C LYS A 199 -65.86 37.44 27.59
N GLY A 200 -66.38 36.21 27.56
CA GLY A 200 -66.57 35.44 26.32
C GLY A 200 -67.59 36.08 25.36
N ASP A 201 -68.67 36.65 25.89
CA ASP A 201 -69.74 37.25 25.08
C ASP A 201 -69.26 38.55 24.42
N VAL A 202 -68.45 39.35 25.13
CA VAL A 202 -67.83 40.57 24.60
C VAL A 202 -66.75 40.25 23.56
N ARG A 203 -66.00 39.15 23.75
CA ARG A 203 -64.98 38.68 22.80
C ARG A 203 -65.59 38.29 21.46
N ALA A 204 -66.66 37.51 21.52
CA ALA A 204 -67.44 37.10 20.36
C ALA A 204 -68.13 38.30 19.68
N LEU A 205 -68.68 39.24 20.47
CA LEU A 205 -69.29 40.47 19.94
C LEU A 205 -68.30 41.35 19.16
N LEU A 206 -67.03 41.38 19.60
CA LEU A 206 -65.94 42.10 18.94
C LEU A 206 -65.31 41.32 17.78
N GLY A 207 -65.79 40.11 17.47
CA GLY A 207 -65.34 39.30 16.35
C GLY A 207 -63.99 38.60 16.56
N PHE A 208 -63.54 38.45 17.82
CA PHE A 208 -62.37 37.63 18.13
C PHE A 208 -62.78 36.15 18.26
N GLU A 209 -62.60 35.39 17.19
CA GLU A 209 -62.82 33.94 17.16
C GLU A 209 -61.48 33.20 17.29
N ASP A 210 -61.43 32.17 18.13
CA ASP A 210 -60.27 31.28 18.24
C ASP A 210 -60.30 30.30 17.06
N TYR A 211 -59.54 30.60 16.01
CA TYR A 211 -59.32 29.67 14.90
C TYR A 211 -58.19 28.72 15.26
N GLY A 212 -58.50 27.60 15.94
CA GLY A 212 -57.52 26.58 16.27
C GLY A 212 -58.12 25.27 16.81
N GLU A 213 -58.52 24.38 15.89
CA GLU A 213 -58.29 22.93 15.98
C GLU A 213 -57.39 22.51 14.80
#